data_AF-A0A328YT56-F1
#
_entry.id   AF-A0A328YT56-F1
#
_cell.length_a   1.000
_cell.length_b   1.000
_cell.length_c   1.000
_cell.angle_alpha   90.00
_cell.angle_beta   90.00
_cell.angle_gamma   90.00
#
_symmetry.space_group_name_H-M   'P 1'
#
loop_
_entity.id
_entity.type
_entity.pdbx_description
1 polymer ?
#
loop_
_entity_poly.entity_id
_entity_poly.type
_entity_poly.pdbx_seq_one_letter_code
_entity_poly.pdbx_strand_id
1 'polypeptide(L)' 'MAKYYGKIRLKSGGHPINVSVEASTNSAATKAIEAQYAGQIQSWAKQMSTTPN' A
#
# COMPACT_ATOMS: atom_id res chain seq x y z
N MET A 1 7.90 12.12 -9.53
CA MET A 1 7.62 11.03 -8.57
C MET A 1 7.40 9.74 -9.34
N ALA A 2 7.68 8.59 -8.75
CA ALA A 2 7.29 7.29 -9.31
C ALA A 2 5.96 6.84 -8.68
N LYS A 3 5.13 6.15 -9.46
CA LYS A 3 3.90 5.53 -8.97
C LYS A 3 4.23 4.15 -8.43
N TYR A 4 3.89 3.92 -7.18
CA TYR A 4 4.06 2.65 -6.49
C TYR A 4 2.71 1.95 -6.35
N TYR A 5 2.72 0.64 -6.47
CA TYR A 5 1.57 -0.24 -6.39
C TYR A 5 1.83 -1.31 -5.34
N GLY A 6 0.83 -1.57 -4.50
CA GLY A 6 0.86 -2.57 -3.45
C GLY A 6 -0.47 -3.29 -3.32
N LYS A 7 -0.51 -4.26 -2.42
CA LYS A 7 -1.75 -4.96 -2.07
C LYS A 7 -1.82 -5.13 -0.57
N ILE A 8 -2.90 -4.68 0.05
CA ILE A 8 -3.05 -4.68 1.51
C ILE A 8 -4.28 -5.48 1.93
N ARG A 9 -4.20 -6.08 3.13
CA ARG A 9 -5.34 -6.65 3.84
C ARG A 9 -5.76 -5.68 4.93
N LEU A 10 -7.05 -5.42 5.02
CA LEU A 10 -7.63 -4.56 6.05
C LEU A 10 -8.03 -5.38 7.28
N LYS A 11 -7.97 -4.76 8.46
CA LYS A 11 -8.38 -5.35 9.74
C LYS A 11 -9.87 -5.69 9.79
N SER A 12 -10.69 -5.01 8.98
CA SER A 12 -12.10 -5.34 8.80
C SER A 12 -12.32 -6.73 8.17
N GLY A 13 -11.25 -7.37 7.67
CA GLY A 13 -11.32 -8.63 6.93
C GLY A 13 -11.60 -8.43 5.45
N GLY A 14 -11.83 -9.54 4.75
CA GLY A 14 -12.11 -9.57 3.31
C GLY A 14 -10.89 -9.83 2.43
N HIS A 15 -11.08 -9.67 1.12
CA HIS A 15 -10.04 -9.90 0.12
C HIS A 15 -9.01 -8.76 0.11
N PRO A 16 -7.73 -9.04 -0.20
CA PRO A 16 -6.72 -8.00 -0.32
C PRO A 16 -7.07 -6.99 -1.42
N ILE A 17 -6.97 -5.70 -1.11
CA ILE A 17 -7.25 -4.62 -2.05
C ILE A 17 -5.95 -4.07 -2.67
N ASN A 18 -6.03 -3.66 -3.93
CA ASN A 18 -4.93 -3.00 -4.61
C ASN A 18 -4.85 -1.53 -4.16
N VAL A 19 -3.64 -1.07 -3.88
CA VAL A 19 -3.37 0.32 -3.48
C VAL A 19 -2.29 0.90 -4.37
N SER A 20 -2.35 2.21 -4.59
CA SER A 20 -1.31 2.92 -5.34
C SER A 20 -1.09 4.32 -4.80
N VAL A 21 0.16 4.78 -4.80
CA VAL A 21 0.53 6.13 -4.37
C VAL A 21 1.74 6.62 -5.15
N GLU A 22 1.85 7.92 -5.32
CA GLU A 22 3.04 8.55 -5.88
C GLU A 22 4.02 8.91 -4.76
N ALA A 23 5.26 8.44 -4.89
CA ALA A 23 6.30 8.68 -3.89
C ALA A 23 7.69 8.78 -4.52
N SER A 24 8.65 9.27 -3.75
CA SER A 24 10.07 9.31 -4.14
C SER A 24 10.80 8.01 -3.83
N THR A 25 10.36 7.24 -2.83
CA THR A 25 10.95 5.96 -2.43
C THR A 25 9.89 4.96 -2.02
N ASN A 26 10.27 3.68 -1.97
CA ASN A 26 9.40 2.59 -1.51
C ASN A 26 8.92 2.82 -0.07
N SER A 27 9.83 3.17 0.84
CA SER A 27 9.50 3.45 2.24
C SER A 27 8.54 4.62 2.40
N ALA A 28 8.69 5.68 1.58
CA ALA A 28 7.75 6.80 1.57
C ALA A 28 6.36 6.37 1.06
N ALA A 29 6.32 5.51 0.03
CA ALA A 29 5.08 4.95 -0.49
C ALA A 29 4.33 4.12 0.57
N THR A 30 5.04 3.24 1.26
CA THR A 30 4.47 2.42 2.35
C THR A 30 3.89 3.30 3.45
N LYS A 31 4.64 4.30 3.93
CA LYS A 31 4.17 5.25 4.96
C LYS A 31 2.95 6.06 4.51
N ALA A 32 2.91 6.49 3.25
CA ALA A 32 1.78 7.25 2.72
C ALA A 32 0.51 6.41 2.68
N ILE A 33 0.59 5.13 2.27
CA ILE A 33 -0.54 4.21 2.33
C ILE A 33 -0.94 3.92 3.78
N GLU A 34 0.01 3.65 4.67
CA GLU A 34 -0.28 3.44 6.09
C GLU A 34 -1.01 4.62 6.73
N ALA A 35 -0.63 5.85 6.36
CA ALA A 35 -1.31 7.07 6.79
C ALA A 35 -2.71 7.20 6.19
N GLN A 36 -2.90 6.92 4.90
CA GLN A 36 -4.21 6.97 4.24
C GLN A 36 -5.22 6.01 4.89
N TYR A 37 -4.77 4.82 5.28
CA TYR A 37 -5.62 3.82 5.91
C TYR A 37 -5.63 3.91 7.44
N ALA A 38 -5.00 4.92 8.06
CA ALA A 38 -5.08 5.25 9.49
C ALA A 38 -4.99 4.03 10.44
N GLY A 39 -4.08 3.09 10.18
CA GLY A 39 -3.92 1.87 11.00
C GLY A 39 -4.99 0.79 10.81
N GLN A 40 -5.84 0.91 9.79
CA GLN A 40 -6.78 -0.13 9.35
C GLN A 40 -6.09 -1.24 8.57
N ILE A 41 -4.83 -1.08 8.18
CA ILE A 41 -4.03 -2.13 7.54
C ILE A 41 -3.72 -3.22 8.56
N GLN A 42 -4.07 -4.47 8.23
CA GLN A 42 -3.68 -5.64 9.00
C GLN A 42 -2.32 -6.15 8.55
N SER A 43 -2.13 -6.31 7.24
CA SER A 43 -0.86 -6.76 6.66
C SER A 43 -0.76 -6.42 5.17
N TRP A 44 0.46 -6.44 4.66
CA TRP A 44 0.73 -6.29 3.23
C TRP A 44 0.67 -7.66 2.55
N ALA A 45 -0.25 -7.83 1.60
CA ALA A 45 -0.30 -9.01 0.73
C ALA A 45 0.76 -8.93 -0.40
N LYS A 46 1.09 -7.71 -0.84
CA LYS A 46 2.22 -7.44 -1.74
C LYS A 46 2.81 -6.07 -1.38
N GLN A 47 4.10 -6.05 -1.09
CA GLN A 47 4.85 -4.82 -0.79
C GLN A 47 4.74 -3.82 -1.95
N MET A 48 4.95 -2.54 -1.64
CA MET A 48 4.96 -1.50 -2.67
C MET A 48 6.05 -1.80 -3.70
N SER A 49 5.75 -1.61 -4.98
CA SER A 49 6.72 -1.68 -6.06
C SER A 49 6.32 -0.75 -7.20
N THR A 50 7.26 -0.37 -8.05
CA THR A 50 6.94 0.46 -9.23
C THR A 50 6.28 -0.35 -10.36
N THR A 51 6.19 -1.67 -10.21
CA THR A 51 5.53 -2.56 -11.17
C THR A 51 4.04 -2.67 -10.81
N PRO A 52 3.12 -2.46 -11.77
CA PRO A 52 1.69 -2.66 -11.55
C PRO A 52 1.39 -4.08 -11.03
N ASN A 53 0.39 -4.18 -10.15
CA ASN A 53 -0.06 -5.44 -9.52
C ASN A 53 -1.17 -6.13 -10.28
#